data_AF-A0A502HM65-F1
#
_entry.id   AF-A0A502HM65-F1
#
_cell.length_a   1.000
_cell.length_b   1.000
_cell.length_c   1.000
_cell.angle_alpha   90.00
_cell.angle_beta   90.00
_cell.angle_gamma   90.00
#
_symmetry.space_group_name_H-M   'P 1'
#
loop_
_entity.id
_entity.type
_entity.pdbx_description
1 polymer ?
#
loop_
_entity_poly.entity_id
_entity_poly.type
_entity_poly.pdbx_seq_one_letter_code
_entity_poly.pdbx_strand_id
1 'polypeptide(L)' 'MSESAVVAARRSYAQHLGVKLDGPTSNAEDPAHIEWAMSNSNHNPAAKNRINLGSAKAFSLNGRYFLLQPIIQST' A
#
# COMPACT_ATOMS: atom_id res chain seq x y z
N MET A 1 -10.36 -20.91 -8.60
CA MET A 1 -10.87 -19.54 -8.40
C MET A 1 -10.48 -18.72 -9.62
N SER A 2 -11.38 -17.91 -10.16
CA SER A 2 -11.03 -16.98 -11.25
C SER A 2 -9.99 -15.98 -10.76
N GLU A 3 -8.99 -15.67 -11.58
CA GLU A 3 -8.03 -14.62 -11.28
C GLU A 3 -8.73 -13.27 -11.19
N SER A 4 -8.45 -12.47 -10.17
CA SER A 4 -9.04 -11.15 -10.06
C SER A 4 -8.37 -10.16 -11.01
N ALA A 5 -9.14 -9.16 -11.46
CA ALA A 5 -8.66 -8.15 -12.40
C ALA A 5 -7.39 -7.41 -11.89
N VAL A 6 -7.26 -7.25 -10.58
CA VAL A 6 -6.10 -6.62 -9.94
C VAL A 6 -4.84 -7.47 -10.11
N VAL A 7 -4.93 -8.78 -9.85
CA VAL A 7 -3.81 -9.71 -9.98
C VAL A 7 -3.36 -9.80 -11.44
N ALA A 8 -4.32 -9.91 -12.37
CA ALA A 8 -4.04 -9.95 -13.80
C ALA A 8 -3.33 -8.66 -14.29
N ALA A 9 -3.86 -7.49 -13.93
CA ALA A 9 -3.27 -6.21 -14.32
C ALA A 9 -1.84 -6.03 -13.77
N ARG A 10 -1.62 -6.39 -12.49
CA ARG A 10 -0.30 -6.33 -11.85
C ARG A 10 0.72 -7.24 -12.54
N ARG A 11 0.33 -8.46 -12.92
CA ARG A 11 1.19 -9.40 -13.67
C ARG A 11 1.52 -8.87 -15.06
N SER A 12 0.54 -8.34 -15.78
CA SER A 12 0.76 -7.72 -17.08
C SER A 12 1.75 -6.56 -16.99
N TYR A 13 1.64 -5.72 -15.96
CA TYR A 13 2.58 -4.61 -15.75
C TYR A 13 3.98 -5.09 -15.37
N ALA A 14 4.09 -6.08 -14.48
CA ALA A 14 5.38 -6.65 -14.11
C ALA A 14 6.08 -7.31 -15.31
N GLN A 15 5.32 -8.02 -16.16
CA GLN A 15 5.83 -8.58 -17.40
C GLN A 15 6.34 -7.51 -18.36
N HIS A 16 5.62 -6.39 -18.52
CA HIS A 16 6.06 -5.24 -19.31
C HIS A 16 7.40 -4.67 -18.80
N LEU A 17 7.62 -4.68 -17.47
CA LEU A 17 8.86 -4.24 -16.85
C LEU A 17 9.98 -5.30 -16.83
N GLY A 18 9.71 -6.54 -17.29
CA GLY A 18 10.65 -7.66 -17.17
C GLY A 18 10.89 -8.12 -15.73
N VAL A 19 10.01 -7.75 -14.80
CA VAL A 19 10.09 -8.10 -13.38
C VAL A 19 9.30 -9.37 -13.12
N LYS A 20 9.90 -10.32 -12.42
CA LYS A 20 9.20 -11.50 -11.91
C LYS A 20 8.54 -11.16 -10.58
N LEU A 21 7.23 -11.34 -10.49
CA LEU A 21 6.52 -11.30 -9.21
C LEU A 21 6.65 -12.67 -8.54
N ASP A 22 7.34 -12.71 -7.41
CA ASP A 22 7.46 -13.90 -6.57
C ASP A 22 7.08 -13.61 -5.12
N GLY A 23 6.98 -14.67 -4.32
CA GLY A 23 6.65 -14.58 -2.90
C GLY A 23 5.15 -14.73 -2.57
N PRO A 24 4.83 -14.73 -1.28
CA PRO A 24 3.53 -15.15 -0.74
C PRO A 24 2.37 -14.22 -1.11
N THR A 25 2.64 -12.95 -1.43
CA THR A 25 1.63 -11.95 -1.80
C THR A 25 1.49 -11.75 -3.32
N SER A 26 2.27 -12.46 -4.13
CA SER A 26 2.29 -12.33 -5.60
C SER A 26 0.91 -12.51 -6.26
N ASN A 27 0.04 -13.30 -5.62
CA ASN A 27 -1.32 -13.61 -6.08
C ASN A 27 -2.42 -13.01 -5.19
N ALA A 28 -2.07 -12.24 -4.15
CA ALA A 28 -3.04 -11.59 -3.30
C ALA A 28 -3.60 -10.36 -4.01
N GLU A 29 -4.91 -10.19 -3.98
CA GLU A 29 -5.59 -8.98 -4.44
C GLU A 29 -5.66 -7.90 -3.36
N ASP A 30 -5.47 -8.29 -2.11
CA ASP A 30 -5.46 -7.38 -0.97
C ASP A 30 -4.24 -6.46 -1.03
N PRO A 31 -4.41 -5.17 -0.68
CA PRO A 31 -3.33 -4.19 -0.66
C PRO A 31 -2.46 -4.32 0.61
N ALA A 32 -1.95 -5.53 0.87
CA ALA A 32 -1.21 -5.90 2.07
C ALA A 32 -0.03 -4.96 2.38
N HIS A 33 0.64 -4.44 1.35
CA HIS A 33 1.74 -3.48 1.51
C HIS A 33 1.29 -2.15 2.12
N ILE A 34 0.11 -1.66 1.72
CA ILE A 34 -0.45 -0.43 2.28
C ILE A 34 -0.93 -0.68 3.69
N GLU A 35 -1.63 -1.79 3.96
CA GLU A 35 -2.04 -2.17 5.32
C GLU A 35 -0.85 -2.27 6.27
N TRP A 36 0.24 -2.89 5.81
CA TRP A 36 1.48 -2.97 6.56
C TRP A 36 2.07 -1.58 6.81
N ALA A 37 2.12 -0.72 5.78
CA ALA A 37 2.66 0.64 5.91
C ALA A 37 1.84 1.49 6.88
N MET A 38 0.51 1.37 6.87
CA MET A 38 -0.35 2.08 7.83
C MET A 38 -0.11 1.57 9.26
N SER A 39 -0.09 0.25 9.44
CA SER A 39 0.09 -0.39 10.76
C SER A 39 1.45 -0.04 11.37
N ASN A 40 2.46 0.19 10.53
CA ASN A 40 3.81 0.51 10.92
C ASN A 40 4.16 2.00 10.82
N SER A 41 3.20 2.90 10.58
CA SER A 41 3.48 4.34 10.49
C SER A 41 4.11 4.92 11.77
N ASN A 42 5.01 5.90 11.63
CA ASN A 42 5.52 6.72 12.74
C ASN A 42 4.43 7.48 13.50
N HIS A 43 3.25 7.67 12.90
CA HIS A 43 2.08 8.29 13.53
C HIS A 43 1.23 7.29 14.34
N ASN A 44 1.48 5.97 14.21
CA ASN A 44 0.84 4.95 15.03
C ASN A 44 1.71 4.65 16.27
N PRO A 45 1.29 5.05 17.48
CA PRO A 45 2.09 4.81 18.69
C PRO A 45 2.28 3.32 18.99
N ALA A 46 1.37 2.45 18.56
CA ALA A 46 1.42 1.01 18.78
C ALA A 46 2.26 0.25 17.74
N ALA A 47 2.81 0.92 16.74
CA ALA A 47 3.64 0.30 15.70
C ALA A 47 4.93 -0.28 16.28
N LYS A 48 5.19 -1.57 16.01
CA LYS A 48 6.43 -2.25 16.43
C LYS A 48 7.65 -1.77 15.65
N ASN A 49 7.51 -1.59 14.34
CA ASN A 49 8.59 -1.17 13.44
C ASN A 49 8.19 0.12 12.73
N ARG A 50 8.42 1.28 13.36
CA ARG A 50 7.97 2.57 12.83
C ARG A 50 8.68 2.94 11.53
N ILE A 51 7.94 3.11 10.44
CA ILE A 51 8.39 3.72 9.19
C ILE A 51 8.10 5.22 9.21
N ASN A 52 9.05 6.03 8.73
CA ASN A 52 8.86 7.47 8.64
C ASN A 52 8.06 7.84 7.39
N LEU A 53 6.81 8.28 7.57
CA LEU A 53 5.96 8.79 6.50
C LEU A 53 5.98 10.33 6.40
N GLY A 54 6.91 10.99 7.10
CA GLY A 54 6.96 12.45 7.19
C GLY A 54 5.67 13.00 7.80
N SER A 55 5.10 14.03 7.18
CA SER A 55 3.80 14.58 7.58
C SER A 55 2.60 13.84 6.99
N ALA A 56 2.80 12.85 6.10
CA ALA A 56 1.71 12.14 5.46
C ALA A 56 0.91 11.33 6.49
N LYS A 57 -0.41 11.43 6.41
CA LYS A 57 -1.35 10.66 7.23
C LYS A 57 -1.91 9.52 6.41
N ALA A 58 -1.89 8.33 7.01
CA ALA A 58 -2.49 7.15 6.42
C ALA A 58 -3.87 6.88 7.03
N PHE A 59 -4.87 6.54 6.22
CA PHE A 59 -6.18 6.13 6.69
C PHE A 59 -6.87 5.21 5.67
N SER A 60 -7.82 4.41 6.15
CA SER A 60 -8.74 3.65 5.30
C SER A 60 -10.13 4.28 5.30
N LEU A 61 -10.77 4.30 4.13
CA LEU A 61 -12.14 4.77 3.94
C LEU A 61 -12.80 3.95 2.83
N ASN A 62 -13.95 3.34 3.12
CA ASN A 62 -14.74 2.56 2.16
C ASN A 62 -13.91 1.46 1.43
N GLY A 63 -13.09 0.71 2.18
CA GLY A 63 -12.22 -0.35 1.62
C GLY A 63 -11.06 0.16 0.77
N ARG A 64 -10.84 1.48 0.73
CA ARG A 64 -9.70 2.11 0.06
C ARG A 64 -8.74 2.64 1.08
N TYR A 65 -7.48 2.67 0.70
CA TYR A 65 -6.41 3.17 1.54
C TYR A 65 -5.80 4.43 0.95
N PHE A 66 -5.47 5.38 1.81
CA PHE A 66 -4.97 6.69 1.43
C PHE A 66 -3.73 7.02 2.24
N LEU A 67 -2.70 7.55 1.58
CA LEU A 67 -1.63 8.31 2.20
C LEU A 67 -1.71 9.74 1.65
N LEU A 68 -2.09 10.69 2.51
CA LEU A 68 -2.22 12.09 2.12
C LEU A 68 -1.24 12.95 2.90
N GLN A 69 -0.46 13.76 2.18
CA GLN A 69 0.28 14.86 2.79
C GLN A 69 -0.70 15.99 3.11
N PRO A 70 -0.70 16.54 4.35
CA PRO A 70 -1.50 17.71 4.67
C PRO A 70 -1.09 18.85 3.75
N ILE A 71 -2.07 19.45 3.07
CA ILE A 71 -1.83 20.72 2.36
C ILE A 71 -1.61 21.77 3.44
N ILE A 72 -0.36 22.20 3.61
CA ILE A 72 -0.06 23.38 4.42
C ILE A 72 -0.48 24.56 3.56
N GLN A 73 -1.63 25.16 3.84
CA GLN A 73 -1.95 26.47 3.28
C GLN A 73 -1.02 27.48 3.95
N SER A 74 -0.04 27.96 3.19
CA SER A 74 0.75 29.13 3.58
C SER A 74 -0.18 30.34 3.59
N THR A 75 -0.52 30.82 4.79
CA THR A 75 -1.17 32.11 5.01
C THR A 75 -0.19 33.25 4.81
#